data_AF-A0AAX1JBD5-F1
#
_entry.id   AF-A0AAX1JBD5-F1
#
_cell.length_a   1.000
_cell.length_b   1.000
_cell.length_c   1.000
_cell.angle_alpha   90.00
_cell.angle_beta   90.00
_cell.angle_gamma   90.00
#
_symmetry.space_group_name_H-M   'P 1'
#
loop_
_entity.id
_entity.type
_entity.pdbx_description
1 polymer ?
#
loop_
_entity_poly.entity_id
_entity_poly.type
_entity_poly.pdbx_seq_one_letter_code
_entity_poly.pdbx_strand_id
1 'polypeptide(L)'
;MTKAGFWLNMVIATVGIAAFAALACLFGYKWLARDETNRSYSCGTGTRGGTCFEGETINMVLTFVFATLAVTGIVLCVRAARSYRSSDPLDSSRHHAVVVRLQQLEALRAAGVISPAEYARQREQVVDTDGRF
;
A
#
# COMPACT_ATOMS: atom_id res chain seq x y z
N MET A 1 -17.14 2.53 1.17
CA MET A 1 -16.29 3.26 2.12
C MET A 1 -16.29 4.72 1.70
N THR A 2 -16.51 5.69 2.60
CA THR A 2 -16.49 7.12 2.23
C THR A 2 -15.05 7.59 2.05
N LYS A 3 -14.82 8.59 1.16
CA LYS A 3 -13.51 9.20 0.94
C LYS A 3 -12.87 9.66 2.26
N ALA A 4 -13.66 10.29 3.14
CA ALA A 4 -13.21 10.71 4.46
C ALA A 4 -12.76 9.54 5.35
N GLY A 5 -13.50 8.42 5.36
CA GLY A 5 -13.13 7.24 6.13
C GLY A 5 -11.84 6.57 5.65
N PHE A 6 -11.58 6.55 4.35
CA PHE A 6 -10.32 6.06 3.80
C PHE A 6 -9.13 6.92 4.26
N TRP A 7 -9.24 8.24 4.15
CA TRP A 7 -8.16 9.16 4.56
C TRP A 7 -7.91 9.12 6.07
N LEU A 8 -8.96 9.00 6.89
CA LEU A 8 -8.81 8.84 8.33
C LEU A 8 -8.02 7.56 8.67
N ASN A 9 -8.39 6.42 8.05
CA ASN A 9 -7.68 5.16 8.25
C ASN A 9 -6.22 5.24 7.76
N MET A 10 -5.95 5.98 6.69
CA MET A 10 -4.58 6.24 6.22
C MET A 10 -3.76 7.03 7.23
N VAL A 11 -4.35 8.07 7.85
CA VAL A 11 -3.68 8.84 8.91
C VAL A 11 -3.38 7.94 10.10
N ILE A 12 -4.37 7.17 10.57
CA ILE A 12 -4.19 6.25 11.71
C ILE A 12 -3.10 5.21 11.41
N ALA A 13 -3.12 4.61 10.22
CA ALA A 13 -2.10 3.65 9.80
C ALA A 13 -0.71 4.29 9.77
N THR A 14 -0.59 5.52 9.27
CA THR A 14 0.68 6.26 9.22
C THR A 14 1.22 6.53 10.63
N VAL A 15 0.37 6.92 11.57
CA VAL A 15 0.76 7.10 12.99
C VAL A 15 1.24 5.79 13.59
N GLY A 16 0.54 4.68 13.33
CA GLY A 16 0.97 3.35 13.78
C GLY A 16 2.33 2.93 13.21
N ILE A 17 2.55 3.16 11.93
CA ILE A 17 3.86 2.91 11.26
C ILE A 17 4.96 3.76 11.90
N ALA A 18 4.70 5.05 12.14
CA ALA A 18 5.66 5.94 12.79
C ALA A 18 6.01 5.46 14.21
N ALA A 19 5.03 4.98 14.96
CA ALA A 19 5.27 4.39 16.28
C ALA A 19 6.16 3.14 16.20
N PHE A 20 5.90 2.23 15.26
CA PHE A 20 6.76 1.06 15.06
C PHE A 20 8.17 1.44 14.62
N ALA A 21 8.32 2.42 13.73
CA ALA A 21 9.63 2.92 13.32
C ALA A 21 10.39 3.52 14.50
N ALA A 22 9.73 4.32 15.34
CA ALA A 22 10.34 4.90 16.54
C ALA A 22 10.80 3.81 17.53
N LEU A 23 9.98 2.78 17.75
CA LEU A 23 10.36 1.63 18.58
C LEU A 23 11.56 0.87 17.98
N ALA A 24 11.56 0.62 16.67
CA ALA A 24 12.69 -0.02 15.99
C ALA A 24 13.99 0.77 16.19
N CYS A 25 13.93 2.11 16.04
CA CYS A 25 15.07 2.99 16.29
C CYS A 25 15.53 2.96 17.75
N LEU A 26 14.59 2.95 18.70
CA LEU A 26 14.90 2.88 20.13
C LEU A 26 15.65 1.59 20.48
N PHE A 27 15.09 0.43 20.10
CA PHE A 27 15.73 -0.86 20.34
C PHE A 27 17.03 -1.00 19.55
N GLY A 28 17.08 -0.47 18.32
CA GLY A 28 18.28 -0.50 17.48
C GLY A 28 19.40 0.33 18.08
N TYR A 29 19.07 1.48 18.67
CA TYR A 29 20.01 2.28 19.43
C TYR A 29 20.50 1.55 20.67
N LYS A 30 19.62 0.92 21.47
CA LYS A 30 20.04 0.12 22.63
C LYS A 30 20.96 -1.04 22.21
N TRP A 31 20.66 -1.70 21.10
CA TRP A 31 21.48 -2.78 20.55
C TRP A 31 22.86 -2.27 20.10
N LEU A 32 22.91 -1.24 19.26
CA LEU A 32 24.16 -0.77 18.63
C LEU A 32 25.04 0.07 19.56
N ALA A 33 24.46 0.84 20.48
CA ALA A 33 25.18 1.84 21.26
C ALA A 33 25.38 1.48 22.74
N ARG A 34 24.57 0.57 23.31
CA ARG A 34 24.64 0.23 24.75
C ARG A 34 25.13 -1.18 25.07
N ASP A 35 25.35 -2.04 24.07
CA ASP A 35 25.92 -3.39 24.18
C ASP A 35 25.59 -4.08 25.53
N GLU A 36 24.29 -4.15 25.82
CA GLU A 36 23.81 -4.62 27.12
C GLU A 36 24.02 -6.15 27.19
N THR A 37 24.91 -6.61 28.08
CA THR A 37 25.11 -8.05 28.31
C THR A 37 23.78 -8.75 28.55
N ASN A 38 23.55 -9.87 27.86
CA ASN A 38 22.32 -10.66 28.00
C ASN A 38 22.09 -11.08 29.46
N ARG A 39 21.00 -10.61 30.06
CA ARG A 39 20.58 -10.94 31.42
C ARG A 39 19.11 -11.34 31.43
N SER A 40 18.85 -12.52 31.96
CA SER A 40 17.49 -12.93 32.34
C SER A 40 17.28 -12.61 33.82
N TYR A 41 16.24 -11.86 34.15
CA TYR A 41 15.84 -11.62 35.53
C TYR A 41 14.38 -12.02 35.74
N SER A 42 14.04 -12.42 36.97
CA SER A 42 12.65 -12.68 37.34
C SER A 42 11.88 -11.37 37.33
N CYS A 43 10.88 -11.25 36.47
CA CYS A 43 9.98 -10.10 36.46
C CYS A 43 8.54 -10.58 36.61
N GLY A 44 7.87 -10.06 37.63
CA GLY A 44 6.49 -10.42 37.95
C GLY A 44 6.29 -10.55 39.45
N THR A 45 5.37 -9.77 39.99
CA THR A 45 4.90 -9.89 41.36
C THR A 45 3.67 -10.81 41.37
N GLY A 46 3.79 -12.05 41.87
CA GLY A 46 2.67 -12.99 42.04
C GLY A 46 2.98 -14.45 41.66
N THR A 47 1.96 -15.32 41.68
CA THR A 47 2.03 -16.78 41.41
C THR A 47 2.35 -17.14 39.95
N ARG A 48 2.33 -16.17 39.03
CA ARG A 48 2.81 -16.30 37.65
C ARG A 48 4.15 -15.58 37.53
N GLY A 49 5.22 -16.18 38.08
CA GLY A 49 6.56 -15.66 37.90
C GLY A 49 6.89 -15.60 36.40
N GLY A 50 7.13 -14.41 35.87
CA GLY A 50 7.65 -14.21 34.52
C GLY A 50 9.17 -14.14 34.54
N THR A 51 9.80 -14.52 33.43
CA THR A 51 11.20 -14.20 33.17
C THR A 51 11.21 -13.04 32.19
N CYS A 52 11.78 -11.90 32.60
CA CYS A 52 12.10 -10.83 31.67
C CYS A 52 13.48 -11.11 31.13
N PHE A 53 13.56 -11.04 29.82
CA PHE A 53 14.81 -11.08 29.13
C PHE A 53 15.15 -9.64 28.76
N GLU A 54 16.33 -9.17 29.17
CA GLU A 54 16.90 -7.89 28.74
C GLU A 54 18.32 -8.15 28.26
N GLY A 55 18.69 -7.58 27.11
CA GLY A 55 19.98 -7.88 26.51
C GLY A 55 20.07 -7.55 25.04
N GLU A 56 21.31 -7.56 24.57
CA GLU A 56 21.71 -7.33 23.17
C GLU A 56 20.84 -8.11 22.19
N THR A 57 20.68 -9.42 22.38
CA THR A 57 19.96 -10.28 21.44
C THR A 57 18.49 -9.92 21.33
N ILE A 58 17.88 -9.43 22.41
CA ILE A 58 16.46 -9.09 22.44
C ILE A 58 16.24 -7.73 21.82
N ASN A 59 17.11 -6.77 22.13
CA ASN A 59 17.10 -5.47 21.48
C ASN A 59 17.26 -5.67 19.95
N MET A 60 18.19 -6.52 19.51
CA MET A 60 18.36 -6.89 18.10
C MET A 60 17.08 -7.47 17.49
N VAL A 61 16.48 -8.49 18.12
CA VAL A 61 15.24 -9.13 17.62
C VAL A 61 14.09 -8.13 17.55
N LEU A 62 13.89 -7.32 18.59
CA LEU A 62 12.84 -6.30 18.62
C LEU A 62 13.06 -5.24 17.54
N THR A 63 14.30 -4.81 17.30
CA THR A 63 14.63 -3.92 16.18
C THR A 63 14.17 -4.50 14.85
N PHE A 64 14.53 -5.76 14.55
CA PHE A 64 14.13 -6.39 13.29
C PHE A 64 12.62 -6.58 13.16
N VAL A 65 11.95 -7.00 14.23
CA VAL A 65 10.49 -7.18 14.24
C VAL A 65 9.79 -5.84 13.97
N PHE A 66 10.11 -4.80 14.72
CA PHE A 66 9.46 -3.49 14.56
C PHE A 66 9.83 -2.84 13.22
N ALA A 67 11.07 -2.96 12.75
CA ALA A 67 11.48 -2.47 11.44
C ALA A 67 10.73 -3.18 10.32
N THR A 68 10.58 -4.50 10.38
CA THR A 68 9.85 -5.29 9.37
C THR A 68 8.38 -4.91 9.34
N LEU A 69 7.75 -4.74 10.51
CA LEU A 69 6.36 -4.28 10.60
C LEU A 69 6.19 -2.88 10.02
N ALA A 70 7.11 -1.96 10.32
CA ALA A 70 7.09 -0.60 9.77
C ALA A 70 7.21 -0.62 8.24
N VAL A 71 8.20 -1.35 7.69
CA VAL A 71 8.40 -1.48 6.24
C VAL A 71 7.17 -2.08 5.57
N THR A 72 6.63 -3.17 6.12
CA THR A 72 5.42 -3.82 5.58
C THR A 72 4.23 -2.86 5.60
N GLY A 73 4.04 -2.12 6.69
CA GLY A 73 3.02 -1.10 6.80
C GLY A 73 3.16 0.00 5.74
N ILE A 74 4.37 0.51 5.51
CA ILE A 74 4.65 1.50 4.47
C ILE A 74 4.25 0.97 3.08
N VAL A 75 4.67 -0.26 2.75
CA VAL A 75 4.36 -0.89 1.47
C VAL A 75 2.85 -1.00 1.27
N LEU A 76 2.10 -1.42 2.29
CA LEU A 76 0.65 -1.53 2.23
C LEU A 76 -0.03 -0.16 2.11
N CYS A 77 0.42 0.85 2.86
CA CYS A 77 -0.08 2.22 2.75
C CYS A 77 0.14 2.78 1.33
N VAL A 78 1.33 2.61 0.76
CA VAL A 78 1.64 3.06 -0.60
C VAL A 78 0.76 2.33 -1.62
N ARG A 79 0.61 1.00 -1.49
CA ARG A 79 -0.25 0.22 -2.39
C ARG A 79 -1.70 0.64 -2.31
N ALA A 80 -2.25 0.82 -1.12
CA ALA A 80 -3.63 1.25 -0.94
C ALA A 80 -3.84 2.70 -1.43
N ALA A 81 -2.89 3.60 -1.23
CA ALA A 81 -2.95 4.97 -1.78
C ALA A 81 -2.92 4.97 -3.32
N ARG A 82 -2.06 4.14 -3.93
CA ARG A 82 -2.00 3.98 -5.40
C ARG A 82 -3.29 3.38 -5.94
N SER A 83 -3.77 2.29 -5.34
CA SER A 83 -5.02 1.65 -5.74
C SER A 83 -6.20 2.61 -5.62
N TYR A 84 -6.26 3.44 -4.56
CA TYR A 84 -7.33 4.42 -4.41
C TYR A 84 -7.30 5.48 -5.52
N ARG A 85 -6.11 5.96 -5.92
CA ARG A 85 -5.97 6.89 -7.05
C ARG A 85 -6.39 6.28 -8.38
N SER A 86 -6.03 5.01 -8.64
CA SER A 86 -6.45 4.29 -9.85
C SER A 86 -7.95 3.98 -9.88
N SER A 87 -8.63 4.06 -8.74
CA SER A 87 -10.07 3.84 -8.64
C SER A 87 -10.88 5.15 -8.70
N ASP A 88 -10.29 6.27 -9.13
CA ASP A 88 -11.04 7.52 -9.25
C ASP A 88 -12.25 7.30 -10.19
N PRO A 89 -13.49 7.59 -9.76
CA PRO A 89 -14.70 7.28 -10.53
C PRO A 89 -14.72 7.93 -11.92
N LEU A 90 -14.04 9.06 -12.06
CA LEU A 90 -13.85 9.76 -13.33
C LEU A 90 -13.05 8.91 -14.33
N ASP A 91 -11.99 8.27 -13.87
CA ASP A 91 -11.12 7.44 -14.71
C ASP A 91 -11.85 6.14 -15.10
N SER A 92 -12.54 5.52 -14.14
CA SER A 92 -13.38 4.33 -14.40
C SER A 92 -14.53 4.62 -15.37
N SER A 93 -15.22 5.76 -15.24
CA SER A 93 -16.30 6.15 -16.17
C SER A 93 -15.77 6.44 -17.58
N ARG A 94 -14.60 7.09 -17.67
CA ARG A 94 -13.95 7.40 -18.95
C ARG A 94 -13.51 6.12 -19.67
N HIS A 95 -12.89 5.20 -18.94
CA HIS A 95 -12.51 3.89 -19.48
C HIS A 95 -13.72 3.09 -19.95
N HIS A 96 -14.83 3.13 -19.20
CA HIS A 96 -16.08 2.48 -19.62
C HIS A 96 -16.66 3.10 -20.90
N ALA A 97 -16.65 4.43 -21.02
CA ALA A 97 -17.09 5.13 -22.22
C ALA A 97 -16.23 4.78 -23.46
N VAL A 98 -14.92 4.64 -23.29
CA VAL A 98 -14.00 4.22 -24.35
C VAL A 98 -14.28 2.79 -24.79
N VAL A 99 -14.44 1.85 -23.84
CA VAL A 99 -14.76 0.44 -24.14
C VAL A 99 -16.09 0.33 -24.90
N VAL A 100 -17.13 1.02 -24.44
CA VAL A 100 -18.45 1.02 -25.10
C VAL A 100 -18.34 1.57 -26.53
N ARG A 101 -17.59 2.65 -26.74
CA ARG A 101 -17.40 3.25 -28.07
C ARG A 101 -16.62 2.32 -29.01
N LEU A 102 -15.60 1.62 -28.50
CA LEU A 102 -14.87 0.61 -29.27
C LEU A 102 -15.75 -0.57 -29.64
N GLN A 103 -16.61 -1.04 -28.73
CA GLN A 103 -17.59 -2.09 -29.02
C GLN A 103 -18.60 -1.64 -30.09
N GLN A 104 -19.07 -0.40 -30.05
CA GLN A 104 -19.95 0.15 -31.09
C GLN A 104 -19.27 0.19 -32.46
N LEU A 105 -18.01 0.63 -32.53
CA LEU A 105 -17.22 0.61 -33.77
C LEU A 105 -17.06 -0.81 -34.32
N GLU A 106 -16.82 -1.77 -33.45
CA GLU A 106 -16.68 -3.18 -33.84
C GLU A 106 -18.00 -3.76 -34.34
N ALA A 107 -19.13 -3.41 -33.72
CA ALA A 107 -20.46 -3.76 -34.20
C ALA A 107 -20.76 -3.15 -35.58
N LEU A 108 -20.42 -1.87 -35.80
CA LEU A 108 -20.60 -1.21 -37.10
C LEU A 108 -19.75 -1.86 -38.21
N ARG A 109 -18.53 -2.28 -37.87
CA ARG A 109 -17.66 -3.04 -38.78
C ARG A 109 -18.26 -4.41 -39.10
N ALA A 110 -18.72 -5.14 -38.08
CA ALA A 110 -19.32 -6.46 -38.25
C ALA A 110 -20.61 -6.40 -39.08
N ALA A 111 -21.39 -5.33 -38.96
CA ALA A 111 -22.57 -5.05 -39.77
C ALA A 111 -22.26 -4.60 -41.21
N GLY A 112 -20.98 -4.41 -41.57
CA GLY A 112 -20.55 -3.96 -42.90
C GLY A 112 -20.87 -2.49 -43.19
N VAL A 113 -21.23 -1.70 -42.17
CA VAL A 113 -21.61 -0.28 -42.31
C VAL A 113 -20.38 0.59 -42.55
N ILE A 114 -19.22 0.19 -42.03
CA ILE A 114 -17.95 0.91 -42.16
C ILE A 114 -16.86 0.01 -42.74
N SER A 115 -16.01 0.59 -43.58
CA SER A 115 -14.89 -0.13 -44.17
C SER A 115 -13.79 -0.45 -43.14
N PRO A 116 -12.96 -1.49 -43.37
CA PRO A 116 -11.85 -1.82 -42.46
C PRO A 116 -10.85 -0.66 -42.27
N ALA A 117 -10.66 0.15 -43.32
CA ALA A 117 -9.77 1.30 -43.29
C ALA A 117 -10.32 2.46 -42.43
N GLU A 118 -11.64 2.69 -42.46
CA GLU A 118 -12.28 3.71 -41.62
C GLU A 118 -12.33 3.28 -40.16
N TYR A 119 -12.60 2.00 -39.89
CA TYR A 119 -12.53 1.44 -38.55
C TYR A 119 -11.14 1.64 -37.91
N ALA A 120 -10.06 1.38 -38.65
CA ALA A 120 -8.70 1.56 -38.14
C ALA A 120 -8.43 3.01 -37.73
N ARG A 121 -8.81 3.98 -38.57
CA ARG A 121 -8.65 5.41 -38.27
C ARG A 121 -9.48 5.86 -37.06
N GLN A 122 -10.74 5.43 -36.98
CA GLN A 122 -11.62 5.81 -35.87
C GLN A 122 -11.19 5.17 -34.55
N ARG A 123 -10.70 3.93 -34.59
CA ARG A 123 -10.13 3.26 -33.41
C ARG A 123 -8.89 4.00 -32.91
N GLU A 124 -7.97 4.38 -33.78
CA GLU A 124 -6.79 5.18 -33.41
C GLU A 124 -7.18 6.53 -32.80
N GLN A 125 -8.15 7.23 -33.38
CA GLN A 125 -8.65 8.49 -32.80
C GLN A 125 -9.21 8.31 -31.40
N VAL A 126 -9.99 7.25 -31.15
CA VAL A 126 -10.56 6.98 -29.81
C VAL A 126 -9.45 6.68 -28.79
N VAL A 127 -8.40 5.97 -29.19
CA VAL A 127 -7.25 5.65 -28.31
C VAL A 127 -6.35 6.87 -28.08
N ASP A 128 -6.06 7.68 -29.10
CA ASP A 128 -5.23 8.90 -28.97
C ASP A 128 -5.93 9.97 -28.12
N THR A 129 -7.26 10.03 -28.16
CA THR A 129 -8.04 10.95 -27.31
C THR A 129 -8.01 10.56 -25.82
N ASP A 130 -7.74 9.28 -25.51
CA ASP A 130 -7.61 8.79 -24.13
C ASP A 130 -6.15 8.87 -23.64
N GLY A 131 -5.17 8.77 -24.53
CA GLY A 131 -3.73 8.73 -24.21
C GLY A 131 -3.02 10.08 -24.08
N ARG A 132 -3.63 11.21 -24.46
CA ARG A 132 -3.04 12.55 -24.31
C ARG A 132 -3.49 13.22 -23.02
N PHE A 133 -2.89 12.91 -21.86
CA PHE A 133 -2.68 13.84 -20.72
C PHE A 133 -1.67 13.23 -19.73
#